data_AF-A0A1H4ABE1-F1
#
_entry.id   AF-A0A1H4ABE1-F1
#
_cell.length_a   1.000
_cell.length_b   1.000
_cell.length_c   1.000
_cell.angle_alpha   90.00
_cell.angle_beta   90.00
_cell.angle_gamma   90.00
#
_symmetry.space_group_name_H-M   'P 1'
#
loop_
_entity.id
_entity.type
_entity.pdbx_description
1 polymer ?
#
loop_
_entity_poly.entity_id
_entity_poly.type
_entity_poly.pdbx_seq_one_letter_code
_entity_poly.pdbx_strand_id
1 'polypeptide(L)' 'MANDQEIHNRLARVEEIIEQLDADECGLDEGIRLHEEGQELLVEVREILDNGRGEVMELE' A
#
# COMPACT_ATOMS: atom_id res chain seq x y z
N MET A 1 11.33 -12.28 -3.21
CA MET A 1 10.28 -13.18 -3.74
C MET A 1 8.98 -13.10 -2.94
N ALA A 2 8.91 -13.57 -1.68
CA ALA A 2 7.68 -13.46 -0.88
C ALA A 2 7.33 -12.00 -0.52
N ASN A 3 8.33 -11.21 -0.11
CA ASN A 3 8.16 -9.79 0.20
C ASN A 3 7.73 -8.96 -1.03
N ASP A 4 8.16 -9.33 -2.24
CA ASP A 4 7.81 -8.60 -3.47
C ASP A 4 6.33 -8.76 -3.79
N GLN A 5 5.81 -10.00 -3.72
CA GLN A 5 4.38 -10.26 -3.90
C GLN A 5 3.55 -9.55 -2.82
N GLU A 6 4.08 -9.53 -1.59
CA GLU A 6 3.44 -8.90 -0.45
C GLU A 6 3.34 -7.36 -0.60
N ILE A 7 4.42 -6.72 -1.07
CA ILE A 7 4.44 -5.29 -1.41
C ILE A 7 3.48 -5.00 -2.57
N HIS A 8 3.52 -5.81 -3.64
CA HIS A 8 2.64 -5.62 -4.80
C HIS A 8 1.16 -5.71 -4.43
N ASN A 9 0.77 -6.67 -3.59
CA ASN A 9 -0.61 -6.81 -3.15
C ASN A 9 -1.08 -5.58 -2.34
N ARG A 10 -0.23 -5.05 -1.45
CA ARG A 10 -0.55 -3.86 -0.66
C ARG A 10 -0.66 -2.61 -1.53
N LEU A 11 0.25 -2.43 -2.49
CA LEU A 11 0.20 -1.31 -3.42
C LEU A 11 -1.04 -1.36 -4.32
N ALA A 12 -1.40 -2.55 -4.82
CA ALA A 12 -2.62 -2.72 -5.61
C ALA A 12 -3.88 -2.33 -4.81
N ARG A 13 -3.91 -2.63 -3.51
CA ARG A 13 -5.01 -2.21 -2.63
C ARG A 13 -5.02 -0.69 -2.41
N VAL A 14 -3.85 -0.06 -2.25
CA VAL A 14 -3.75 1.40 -2.14
C VAL A 14 -4.22 2.10 -3.41
N GLU A 15 -3.89 1.56 -4.59
CA GLU A 15 -4.38 2.06 -5.88
C GLU A 15 -5.91 1.99 -5.97
N GLU A 16 -6.51 0.86 -5.58
CA GLU A 16 -7.97 0.70 -5.53
C GLU A 16 -8.65 1.71 -4.59
N ILE A 17 -8.03 1.98 -3.43
CA ILE A 17 -8.50 2.99 -2.47
C ILE A 17 -8.48 4.39 -3.10
N ILE A 18 -7.40 4.75 -3.79
CA ILE A 18 -7.27 6.06 -4.46
C ILE A 18 -8.35 6.20 -5.53
N GLU A 19 -8.57 5.17 -6.35
CA GLU A 19 -9.61 5.18 -7.38
C GLU A 19 -11.01 5.37 -6.79
N GLN A 20 -11.33 4.70 -5.68
CA GLN A 20 -12.63 4.86 -5.00
C GLN A 20 -12.82 6.27 -4.41
N LEU A 21 -11.77 6.85 -3.84
CA LEU A 21 -11.80 8.20 -3.28
C LEU A 21 -11.91 9.26 -4.39
N ASP A 22 -11.15 9.11 -5.48
CA ASP A 22 -11.16 10.04 -6.62
C ASP A 22 -12.47 10.00 -7.41
N ALA A 23 -13.11 8.83 -7.48
CA ALA A 23 -14.41 8.66 -8.12
C ALA A 23 -15.59 9.23 -7.28
N ASP A 24 -15.33 9.66 -6.03
CA ASP A 24 -16.36 10.09 -5.07
C ASP A 24 -17.45 9.02 -4.86
N GLU A 25 -17.06 7.74 -4.98
CA GLU A 25 -17.97 6.58 -4.89
C GLU A 25 -18.26 6.14 -3.45
N CYS A 26 -17.72 6.87 -2.46
CA CYS A 26 -17.86 6.56 -1.05
C CYS A 26 -18.36 7.77 -0.24
N GLY A 27 -19.10 7.50 0.85
CA GLY A 27 -19.51 8.55 1.78
C GLY A 27 -18.36 9.01 2.68
N LEU A 28 -18.51 10.14 3.37
CA LEU A 28 -17.46 10.70 4.24
C LEU A 28 -16.87 9.70 5.26
N ASP A 29 -17.72 8.96 5.98
CA ASP A 29 -17.29 7.98 6.98
C ASP A 29 -16.58 6.77 6.35
N GLU A 30 -16.89 6.45 5.10
CA GLU A 30 -16.21 5.42 4.33
C GLU A 30 -14.88 5.94 3.78
N GLY A 31 -14.87 7.16 3.26
CA GLY A 31 -13.65 7.82 2.79
C GLY A 31 -12.61 8.01 3.90
N ILE A 32 -13.02 8.32 5.12
CA ILE A 32 -12.12 8.39 6.28
C ILE A 32 -11.48 7.02 6.55
N ARG A 33 -12.27 5.94 6.55
CA ARG A 33 -11.77 4.59 6.78
C ARG A 33 -10.83 4.12 5.67
N LEU A 34 -11.19 4.38 4.41
CA LEU A 34 -10.36 4.07 3.25
C LEU A 34 -9.03 4.83 3.30
N HIS A 35 -9.06 6.11 3.68
CA HIS A 35 -7.85 6.91 3.85
C HIS A 35 -6.96 6.35 4.97
N GLU A 36 -7.53 5.99 6.12
CA GLU A 36 -6.79 5.37 7.24
C GLU A 36 -6.15 4.03 6.82
N GLU A 37 -6.91 3.16 6.14
CA GLU A 37 -6.43 1.89 5.59
C GLU A 37 -5.25 2.11 4.62
N GLY A 38 -5.39 3.07 3.70
CA GLY A 38 -4.34 3.40 2.75
C GLY A 38 -3.05 3.87 3.43
N GLN A 39 -3.16 4.68 4.49
CA GLN A 39 -1.99 5.12 5.27
C GLN A 39 -1.30 3.95 5.97
N GLU A 40 -2.05 3.04 6.58
CA GLU A 40 -1.49 1.86 7.26
C GLU A 40 -0.75 0.95 6.27
N LEU A 41 -1.35 0.67 5.11
CA LEU A 41 -0.71 -0.13 4.05
C LEU A 41 0.61 0.49 3.56
N LEU A 42 0.66 1.82 3.41
CA LEU A 42 1.88 2.53 2.99
C LEU A 42 2.98 2.49 4.06
N VAL A 43 2.62 2.55 5.34
CA VAL A 43 3.56 2.36 6.46
C VAL A 43 4.13 0.94 6.42
N GLU A 44 3.30 -0.08 6.27
CA GLU A 44 3.76 -1.47 6.19
C GLU A 44 4.68 -1.71 4.98
N VAL A 45 4.33 -1.17 3.81
CA VAL A 45 5.20 -1.24 2.62
C VAL A 45 6.55 -0.57 2.90
N ARG A 46 6.55 0.60 3.54
CA ARG A 46 7.80 1.28 3.93
C ARG A 46 8.62 0.41 4.89
N GLU A 47 8.00 -0.19 5.90
CA GLU A 47 8.70 -1.07 6.85
C GLU A 47 9.32 -2.29 6.16
N ILE A 48 8.61 -2.92 5.23
CA ILE A 48 9.14 -4.06 4.47
C ILE A 48 10.36 -3.64 3.63
N LEU A 49 10.29 -2.49 2.95
CA LEU A 49 11.39 -1.95 2.16
C LEU A 49 12.60 -1.53 3.04
N ASP A 50 12.32 -0.93 4.19
CA ASP A 50 13.34 -0.47 5.15
C ASP A 50 13.97 -1.62 5.94
N ASN A 51 13.27 -2.75 6.11
CA ASN A 51 13.82 -3.98 6.70
C ASN A 51 14.97 -4.58 5.87
N GLY A 52 15.11 -4.18 4.59
CA GLY A 52 16.29 -4.45 3.76
C GLY A 52 17.28 -3.28 3.68
N ARG A 53 17.08 -2.18 4.43
CA ARG A 53 17.80 -0.88 4.29
C ARG A 53 17.87 -0.34 2.86
N GLY A 54 16.92 -0.69 1.99
CA GLY A 54 17.00 -0.36 0.57
C GLY A 54 18.19 -0.99 -0.15
N GLU A 55 18.77 -2.09 0.36
CA GLU A 55 19.77 -2.85 -0.37
C GLU A 55 19.12 -3.49 -1.61
N VAL A 56 19.47 -2.95 -2.78
CA VAL A 56 19.17 -3.57 -4.06
C VAL A 56 20.03 -4.83 -4.17
N MET A 57 19.44 -5.99 -3.93
CA MET A 57 20.11 -7.28 -4.09
C MET A 57 20.05 -7.74 -5.54
N GLU A 58 21.20 -8.09 -6.10
CA GLU A 58 21.29 -8.81 -7.37
C GLU A 58 20.82 -10.27 -7.14
N LEU A 59 19.89 -10.74 -7.95
CA LEU A 59 19.45 -12.14 -7.92
C LEU A 59 20.39 -12.96 -8.81
N GLU A 60 21.14 -13.89 -8.23
CA GLU A 60 21.96 -14.89 -8.96
C GLU A 60 21.09 -15.91 -9.72
#